data_AF-A0A2V8AAL2-F1
#
_entry.id   AF-A0A2V8AAL2-F1
#
_cell.length_a   1.000
_cell.length_b   1.000
_cell.length_c   1.000
_cell.angle_alpha   90.00
_cell.angle_beta   90.00
_cell.angle_gamma   90.00
#
_symmetry.space_group_name_H-M   'P 1'
#
loop_
_entity.id
_entity.type
_entity.pdbx_description
1 polymer ?
#
loop_
_entity_poly.entity_id
_entity_poly.type
_entity_poly.pdbx_seq_one_letter_code
_entity_poly.pdbx_strand_id
1 'polypeptide(L)'
;MRTEQGCPLFVCHANCCRSVLARYLYRHLCNKAPALSAGLEAGERINDRAERMLREWGIDASAHRPSKVSRDLCTEANAIFVMGPSYLHRLVWEYGEDLTDKAYLFADPFTRPVSFGNGEYKVSDPSYDNRPTSELVKEFGWMREQVLQIRLALLGDGRRLVPLTEYFELCKTVDRESH
;
A
#
# COMPACT_ATOMS: atom_id res chain seq x y z
N MET A 1 12.41 -15.61 -22.01
CA MET A 1 12.22 -15.33 -20.58
C MET A 1 11.54 -13.98 -20.46
N ARG A 2 10.27 -13.93 -20.06
CA ARG A 2 9.64 -12.66 -19.69
C ARG A 2 10.35 -12.19 -18.43
N THR A 3 11.00 -11.05 -18.48
CA THR A 3 11.38 -10.33 -17.27
C THR A 3 10.08 -10.05 -16.53
N GLU A 4 9.79 -10.83 -15.48
CA GLU A 4 8.57 -10.66 -14.69
C GLU A 4 8.67 -9.31 -13.98
N GLN A 5 8.17 -8.27 -14.67
CA GLN A 5 8.03 -6.95 -14.10
C GLN A 5 7.06 -7.10 -12.92
N GLY A 6 7.60 -7.03 -11.70
CA GLY A 6 6.81 -7.14 -10.48
C GLY A 6 5.52 -6.33 -10.55
N CYS A 7 4.38 -6.95 -10.21
CA CYS A 7 3.06 -6.35 -10.13
C CYS A 7 2.68 -6.25 -8.64
N PRO A 8 2.95 -5.12 -7.98
CA PRO A 8 2.61 -4.95 -6.58
C PRO A 8 1.10 -4.74 -6.40
N LEU A 9 0.58 -5.24 -5.28
CA LEU A 9 -0.77 -4.94 -4.78
C LEU A 9 -0.67 -4.01 -3.58
N PHE A 10 -1.24 -2.82 -3.69
CA PHE A 10 -1.36 -1.88 -2.56
C PHE A 10 -2.70 -2.07 -1.83
N VAL A 11 -2.66 -2.29 -0.52
CA VAL A 11 -3.87 -2.58 0.28
C VAL A 11 -4.05 -1.55 1.40
N CYS A 12 -5.23 -0.95 1.48
CA CYS A 12 -5.64 -0.14 2.61
C CYS A 12 -6.99 -0.61 3.15
N HIS A 13 -7.68 0.20 3.96
CA HIS A 13 -9.02 -0.14 4.44
C HIS A 13 -10.04 -0.21 3.29
N ALA A 14 -10.33 0.92 2.62
CA ALA A 14 -11.47 1.06 1.70
C ALA A 14 -11.16 0.97 0.18
N ASN A 15 -9.88 0.96 -0.20
CA ASN A 15 -9.43 1.25 -1.58
C ASN A 15 -9.90 2.58 -2.18
N CYS A 16 -10.13 3.59 -1.35
CA CYS A 16 -10.59 4.90 -1.78
C CYS A 16 -9.50 5.98 -1.70
N CYS A 17 -8.45 5.79 -0.90
CA CYS A 17 -7.46 6.83 -0.63
C CYS A 17 -6.01 6.32 -0.67
N ARG A 18 -5.42 5.88 0.45
CA ARG A 18 -3.99 5.54 0.57
C ARG A 18 -3.48 4.53 -0.46
N SER A 19 -4.18 3.40 -0.67
CA SER A 19 -3.78 2.42 -1.70
C SER A 19 -3.98 2.91 -3.14
N VAL A 20 -4.90 3.86 -3.35
CA VAL A 20 -5.10 4.53 -4.64
C VAL A 20 -3.92 5.46 -4.91
N LEU A 21 -3.54 6.30 -3.94
CA LEU A 21 -2.35 7.16 -4.04
C LEU A 21 -1.11 6.34 -4.42
N ALA A 22 -0.83 5.26 -3.69
CA ALA A 22 0.32 4.40 -3.95
C ALA A 22 0.30 3.79 -5.37
N ARG A 23 -0.82 3.19 -5.80
CA ARG A 23 -0.96 2.58 -7.13
C ARG A 23 -0.72 3.59 -8.24
N TYR A 24 -1.38 4.74 -8.18
CA TYR A 24 -1.32 5.72 -9.26
C TYR A 24 0.04 6.42 -9.31
N LEU A 25 0.65 6.72 -8.15
CA LEU A 25 2.04 7.18 -8.08
C LEU A 25 3.01 6.15 -8.68
N TYR A 26 2.89 4.87 -8.28
CA TYR A 26 3.76 3.81 -8.80
C TYR A 26 3.66 3.71 -10.32
N ARG A 27 2.45 3.64 -10.87
CA ARG A 27 2.22 3.59 -12.33
C ARG A 27 2.79 4.81 -13.03
N HIS A 28 2.59 6.01 -12.48
CA HIS A 28 3.06 7.24 -13.09
C HIS A 28 4.60 7.33 -13.10
N LEU A 29 5.24 7.04 -11.97
CA LEU A 29 6.68 7.19 -11.78
C LEU A 29 7.50 6.03 -12.38
N CYS A 30 6.91 4.84 -12.49
CA CYS A 30 7.59 3.64 -12.97
C CYS A 30 7.23 3.31 -14.43
N ASN A 31 7.14 4.33 -15.30
CA ASN A 31 6.86 4.19 -16.74
C ASN A 31 5.66 3.27 -17.06
N LYS A 32 4.53 3.50 -16.39
CA LYS A 32 3.27 2.74 -16.54
C LYS A 32 3.38 1.25 -16.18
N ALA A 33 4.35 0.86 -15.36
CA ALA A 33 4.46 -0.50 -14.82
C ALA A 33 3.12 -0.98 -14.21
N PRO A 34 2.80 -2.27 -14.31
CA PRO A 34 1.59 -2.82 -13.73
C PRO A 34 1.59 -2.65 -12.21
N ALA A 35 0.43 -2.32 -11.65
CA ALA A 35 0.21 -2.24 -10.21
C ALA A 35 -1.29 -2.36 -9.93
N LEU A 36 -1.61 -3.10 -8.87
CA LEU A 36 -2.96 -3.34 -8.37
C LEU A 36 -3.18 -2.53 -7.09
N SER A 37 -4.44 -2.30 -6.76
CA SER A 37 -4.81 -1.82 -5.43
C SER A 37 -6.15 -2.41 -5.02
N ALA A 38 -6.30 -2.64 -3.72
CA ALA A 38 -7.53 -3.15 -3.13
C ALA A 38 -7.72 -2.63 -1.71
N GLY A 39 -8.86 -3.00 -1.12
CA GLY A 39 -9.29 -2.65 0.22
C GLY A 39 -9.76 -3.89 0.95
N LEU A 40 -9.47 -4.00 2.24
CA LEU A 40 -10.02 -5.07 3.07
C LEU A 40 -11.55 -5.01 3.10
N GLU A 41 -12.09 -3.78 3.07
CA GLU A 41 -13.47 -3.50 2.68
C GLU A 41 -13.45 -2.64 1.42
N ALA A 42 -14.33 -2.89 0.46
CA ALA A 42 -14.43 -1.99 -0.70
C ALA A 42 -15.32 -0.80 -0.32
N GLY A 43 -14.84 0.42 -0.53
CA GLY A 43 -15.71 1.60 -0.56
C GLY A 43 -16.43 1.72 -1.90
N GLU A 44 -17.25 2.76 -2.04
CA GLU A 44 -18.10 2.93 -3.23
C GLU A 44 -17.38 3.65 -4.39
N ARG A 45 -16.57 4.65 -4.05
CA ARG A 45 -15.86 5.49 -5.03
C ARG A 45 -14.51 5.97 -4.50
N ILE A 46 -13.65 6.48 -5.38
CA ILE A 46 -12.44 7.18 -4.96
C ILE A 46 -12.80 8.34 -4.01
N ASN A 47 -11.99 8.53 -2.97
CA ASN A 47 -12.18 9.65 -2.06
C ASN A 47 -11.76 10.96 -2.76
N ASP A 48 -12.60 11.99 -2.67
CA ASP A 48 -12.38 13.29 -3.30
C ASP A 48 -11.01 13.90 -2.95
N ARG A 49 -10.49 13.64 -1.74
CA ARG A 49 -9.16 14.10 -1.33
C ARG A 49 -8.06 13.42 -2.13
N ALA A 50 -8.13 12.11 -2.29
CA ALA A 50 -7.15 11.35 -3.05
C ALA A 50 -7.14 11.76 -4.52
N GLU A 51 -8.32 11.98 -5.10
CA GLU A 51 -8.46 12.46 -6.47
C GLU A 51 -7.82 13.85 -6.65
N ARG A 52 -8.08 14.79 -5.74
CA ARG A 52 -7.47 16.14 -5.78
C ARG A 52 -5.95 16.07 -5.64
N MET A 53 -5.42 15.28 -4.71
CA MET A 53 -3.96 15.12 -4.54
C MET A 53 -3.29 14.55 -5.79
N LEU A 54 -3.90 13.53 -6.42
CA LEU A 54 -3.39 12.95 -7.67
C LEU A 54 -3.42 13.98 -8.80
N ARG A 55 -4.49 14.79 -8.90
CA ARG A 55 -4.62 15.85 -9.90
C ARG A 55 -3.55 16.93 -9.75
N GLU A 56 -3.22 17.33 -8.52
CA GLU A 56 -2.10 18.25 -8.24
C GLU A 56 -0.74 17.68 -8.69
N TRP A 57 -0.59 16.35 -8.65
CA TRP A 57 0.58 15.67 -9.24
C TRP A 57 0.46 15.42 -10.75
N GLY A 58 -0.59 15.90 -11.42
CA GLY A 58 -0.82 15.69 -12.85
C GLY A 58 -1.27 14.28 -13.21
N ILE A 59 -1.87 13.55 -12.27
CA ILE A 59 -2.30 12.15 -12.45
C ILE A 59 -3.84 12.08 -12.40
N ASP A 60 -4.44 11.54 -13.46
CA ASP A 60 -5.88 11.27 -13.51
C ASP A 60 -6.20 9.88 -12.94
N ALA A 61 -7.10 9.84 -11.97
CA ALA A 61 -7.62 8.65 -11.32
C ALA A 61 -9.17 8.59 -11.29
N SER A 62 -9.84 9.41 -12.10
CA SER A 62 -11.31 9.48 -12.18
C SER A 62 -11.96 8.15 -12.58
N ALA A 63 -11.24 7.31 -13.33
CA ALA A 63 -11.66 5.98 -13.71
C ALA A 63 -11.45 4.92 -12.60
N HIS A 64 -10.82 5.26 -11.47
CA HIS A 64 -10.61 4.31 -10.37
C HIS A 64 -11.94 3.78 -9.85
N ARG A 65 -11.99 2.48 -9.58
CA ARG A 65 -13.11 1.82 -8.92
C ARG A 65 -12.54 1.05 -7.73
N PRO A 66 -12.97 1.36 -6.50
CA PRO A 66 -12.55 0.58 -5.34
C PRO A 66 -12.91 -0.90 -5.52
N SER A 67 -11.99 -1.79 -5.15
CA SER A 67 -12.19 -3.23 -5.19
C SER A 67 -11.80 -3.87 -3.85
N LYS A 68 -12.56 -4.89 -3.44
CA LYS A 68 -12.24 -5.69 -2.26
C LYS A 68 -11.05 -6.60 -2.57
N VAL A 69 -10.20 -6.84 -1.57
CA VAL A 69 -9.15 -7.86 -1.67
C VAL A 69 -9.79 -9.20 -1.98
N SER A 70 -9.16 -9.97 -2.86
CA SER A 70 -9.54 -11.34 -3.17
C SER A 70 -8.29 -12.22 -3.22
N ARG A 71 -8.46 -13.53 -3.06
CA ARG A 71 -7.34 -14.47 -3.21
C ARG A 71 -6.74 -14.44 -4.61
N ASP A 72 -7.54 -14.17 -5.64
CA ASP A 72 -7.05 -14.03 -7.01
C ASP A 72 -6.10 -12.85 -7.14
N LEU A 73 -6.47 -11.67 -6.59
CA LEU A 73 -5.59 -10.50 -6.57
C LEU A 73 -4.30 -10.77 -5.77
N CYS A 74 -4.41 -11.45 -4.63
CA CYS A 74 -3.24 -11.84 -3.85
C CYS A 74 -2.34 -12.83 -4.61
N THR A 75 -2.91 -13.68 -5.46
CA THR A 75 -2.17 -14.67 -6.27
C THR A 75 -1.48 -14.01 -7.45
N GLU A 76 -2.17 -13.09 -8.14
CA GLU A 76 -1.62 -12.30 -9.26
C GLU A 76 -0.46 -11.41 -8.82
N ALA A 77 -0.53 -10.88 -7.59
CA ALA A 77 0.51 -10.02 -7.04
C ALA A 77 1.74 -10.82 -6.59
N ASN A 78 2.93 -10.35 -6.97
CA ASN A 78 4.20 -10.87 -6.46
C ASN A 78 4.64 -10.22 -5.15
N ALA A 79 4.09 -9.04 -4.81
CA ALA A 79 4.30 -8.39 -3.53
C ALA A 79 3.04 -7.61 -3.10
N ILE A 80 2.74 -7.62 -1.81
CA ILE A 80 1.57 -6.97 -1.23
C ILE A 80 2.04 -5.93 -0.21
N PHE A 81 1.71 -4.66 -0.42
CA PHE A 81 2.11 -3.55 0.44
C PHE A 81 0.90 -2.99 1.18
N VAL A 82 0.91 -3.08 2.50
CA VAL A 82 -0.23 -2.79 3.36
C VAL A 82 0.00 -1.51 4.18
N MET A 83 -1.04 -0.69 4.31
CA MET A 83 -0.95 0.68 4.88
C MET A 83 -0.86 0.75 6.42
N GLY A 84 -0.74 -0.37 7.12
CA GLY A 84 -0.55 -0.39 8.57
C GLY A 84 -0.56 -1.80 9.18
N PRO A 85 -0.06 -1.97 10.42
CA PRO A 85 0.10 -3.27 11.06
C PRO A 85 -1.21 -4.04 11.29
N SER A 86 -2.29 -3.36 11.71
CA SER A 86 -3.59 -4.00 11.93
C SER A 86 -4.20 -4.55 10.63
N TYR A 87 -4.10 -3.78 9.55
CA TYR A 87 -4.51 -4.23 8.21
C TYR A 87 -3.65 -5.38 7.69
N LEU A 88 -2.35 -5.39 8.03
CA LEU A 88 -1.43 -6.45 7.63
C LEU A 88 -1.77 -7.77 8.35
N HIS A 89 -2.02 -7.70 9.66
CA HIS A 89 -2.52 -8.84 10.44
C HIS A 89 -3.87 -9.33 9.90
N ARG A 90 -4.80 -8.41 9.64
CA ARG A 90 -6.12 -8.74 9.09
C ARG A 90 -6.05 -9.41 7.72
N LEU A 91 -5.16 -8.94 6.82
CA LEU A 91 -4.96 -9.52 5.50
C LEU A 91 -4.55 -11.01 5.60
N VAL A 92 -3.53 -11.34 6.39
CA VAL A 92 -3.07 -12.73 6.47
C VAL A 92 -4.06 -13.61 7.24
N TRP A 93 -4.77 -13.05 8.21
CA TRP A 93 -5.82 -13.77 8.91
C TRP A 93 -6.99 -14.15 7.99
N GLU A 94 -7.50 -13.21 7.19
CA GLU A 94 -8.67 -13.44 6.34
C GLU A 94 -8.34 -14.21 5.06
N TYR A 95 -7.18 -13.95 4.48
CA TYR A 95 -6.84 -14.49 3.17
C TYR A 95 -5.90 -15.68 3.29
N GLY A 96 -4.96 -15.73 4.23
CA GLY A 96 -4.10 -16.89 4.46
C GLY A 96 -2.66 -16.52 4.85
N GLU A 97 -2.06 -17.34 5.72
CA GLU A 97 -0.70 -17.13 6.25
C GLU A 97 0.39 -17.32 5.19
N ASP A 98 0.10 -18.01 4.08
CA ASP A 98 1.01 -18.13 2.93
C ASP A 98 1.39 -16.77 2.33
N LEU A 99 0.59 -15.72 2.57
CA LEU A 99 0.88 -14.37 2.13
C LEU A 99 2.01 -13.70 2.92
N THR A 100 2.38 -14.23 4.09
CA THR A 100 3.43 -13.64 4.95
C THR A 100 4.77 -13.49 4.23
N ASP A 101 5.10 -14.38 3.29
CA ASP A 101 6.35 -14.36 2.53
C ASP A 101 6.43 -13.21 1.51
N LYS A 102 5.29 -12.61 1.16
CA LYS A 102 5.19 -11.54 0.16
C LYS A 102 4.36 -10.35 0.61
N ALA A 103 4.10 -10.22 1.90
CA ALA A 103 3.38 -9.09 2.48
C ALA A 103 4.34 -8.18 3.26
N TYR A 104 4.20 -6.87 3.06
CA TYR A 104 5.11 -5.85 3.56
C TYR A 104 4.34 -4.64 4.10
N LEU A 105 4.89 -3.94 5.09
CA LEU A 105 4.38 -2.63 5.52
C LEU A 105 4.78 -1.58 4.49
N PHE A 106 3.82 -0.81 3.98
CA PHE A 106 4.12 0.23 2.98
C PHE A 106 4.95 1.38 3.58
N ALA A 107 4.68 1.75 4.84
CA ALA A 107 5.35 2.87 5.50
C ALA A 107 6.86 2.68 5.63
N ASP A 108 7.31 1.44 5.88
CA ASP A 108 8.71 1.04 5.79
C ASP A 108 8.79 -0.47 5.47
N PRO A 109 8.98 -0.85 4.19
CA PRO A 109 9.07 -2.24 3.78
C PRO A 109 10.49 -2.80 3.91
N PHE A 110 11.46 -2.03 4.42
CA PHE A 110 12.88 -2.37 4.37
C PHE A 110 13.51 -2.58 5.76
N THR A 111 12.78 -2.27 6.82
CA THR A 111 13.23 -2.40 8.21
C THR A 111 12.37 -3.40 8.94
N ARG A 112 12.99 -4.33 9.69
CA ARG A 112 12.27 -5.27 10.55
C ARG A 112 11.72 -4.54 11.77
N PRO A 113 10.39 -4.51 11.99
CA PRO A 113 9.82 -3.89 13.18
C PRO A 113 10.24 -4.65 14.45
N VAL A 114 10.50 -3.90 15.51
CA VAL A 114 10.74 -4.43 16.86
C VAL A 114 9.56 -4.18 17.81
N SER A 115 8.67 -3.26 17.43
CA SER A 115 7.43 -2.90 18.13
C SER A 115 6.41 -2.31 17.15
N PHE A 116 5.16 -2.22 17.60
CA PHE A 116 4.12 -1.41 16.97
C PHE A 116 3.54 -0.44 18.01
N GLY A 117 4.27 0.63 18.25
CA GLY A 117 3.80 1.76 19.04
C GLY A 117 2.64 2.50 18.36
N ASN A 118 2.06 3.47 19.05
CA ASN A 118 0.91 4.22 18.54
C ASN A 118 1.26 4.94 17.22
N GLY A 119 0.62 4.51 16.13
CA GLY A 119 0.82 5.07 14.78
C GLY A 119 2.08 4.59 14.05
N GLU A 120 2.93 3.76 14.67
CA GLU A 120 4.13 3.25 14.00
C GLU A 120 3.76 2.39 12.79
N TYR A 121 4.51 2.59 11.69
CA TYR A 121 4.29 1.91 10.40
C TYR A 121 2.89 2.09 9.80
N LYS A 122 2.06 3.00 10.34
CA LYS A 122 0.75 3.33 9.79
C LYS A 122 0.88 4.53 8.86
N VAL A 123 0.37 4.38 7.64
CA VAL A 123 0.24 5.51 6.71
C VAL A 123 -0.95 6.36 7.14
N SER A 124 -0.68 7.64 7.46
CA SER A 124 -1.70 8.64 7.77
C SER A 124 -2.81 8.66 6.72
N ASP A 125 -4.06 8.75 7.16
CA ASP A 125 -5.22 8.79 6.27
C ASP A 125 -5.68 10.24 6.03
N PRO A 126 -5.48 10.81 4.82
CA PRO A 126 -5.86 12.18 4.56
C PRO A 126 -7.35 12.34 4.23
N SER A 127 -8.14 11.26 4.21
CA SER A 127 -9.53 11.27 3.70
C SER A 127 -10.45 12.30 4.37
N TYR A 128 -10.21 12.61 5.65
CA TYR A 128 -10.99 13.57 6.44
C TYR A 128 -10.16 14.79 6.89
N ASP A 129 -8.94 14.92 6.38
CA ASP A 129 -8.09 16.05 6.71
C ASP A 129 -8.64 17.31 6.02
N ASN A 130 -8.83 18.39 6.78
CA ASN A 130 -9.40 19.64 6.29
C ASN A 130 -8.36 20.63 5.76
N ARG A 131 -7.06 20.33 5.89
CA ARG A 131 -5.98 21.17 5.39
C ARG A 131 -6.04 21.32 3.86
N PRO A 132 -5.45 22.39 3.30
CA PRO A 132 -5.38 22.57 1.86
C PRO A 132 -4.70 21.39 1.16
N THR A 133 -5.19 21.00 -0.03
CA THR A 133 -4.61 19.91 -0.81
C THR A 133 -3.11 20.12 -1.08
N SER A 134 -2.68 21.37 -1.28
CA SER A 134 -1.28 21.72 -1.51
C SER A 134 -0.36 21.41 -0.32
N GLU A 135 -0.87 21.47 0.91
CA GLU A 135 -0.12 21.08 2.10
C GLU A 135 0.00 19.55 2.17
N LEU A 136 -1.11 18.85 1.97
CA LEU A 136 -1.14 17.38 1.96
C LEU A 136 -0.27 16.81 0.84
N VAL A 137 -0.24 17.43 -0.33
CA VAL A 137 0.63 17.05 -1.44
C VAL A 137 2.11 17.16 -1.06
N LYS A 138 2.50 18.17 -0.29
CA LYS A 138 3.88 18.31 0.23
C LYS A 138 4.17 17.23 1.26
N GLU A 139 3.26 17.07 2.23
CA GLU A 139 3.41 16.06 3.30
C GLU A 139 3.51 14.65 2.72
N PHE A 140 2.60 14.25 1.83
CA PHE A 140 2.58 12.93 1.20
C PHE A 140 3.60 12.78 0.05
N GLY A 141 4.46 13.77 -0.17
CA GLY A 141 5.54 13.71 -1.15
C GLY A 141 6.47 12.51 -0.94
N TRP A 142 6.63 12.06 0.32
CA TRP A 142 7.43 10.88 0.65
C TRP A 142 6.94 9.60 -0.03
N MET A 143 5.64 9.47 -0.32
CA MET A 143 5.10 8.28 -1.00
C MET A 143 5.68 8.12 -2.41
N ARG A 144 6.09 9.22 -3.07
CA ARG A 144 6.70 9.20 -4.40
C ARG A 144 8.05 8.49 -4.37
N GLU A 145 8.86 8.82 -3.38
CA GLU A 145 10.15 8.15 -3.16
C GLU A 145 9.92 6.69 -2.76
N GLN A 146 8.95 6.44 -1.87
CA GLN A 146 8.65 5.09 -1.39
C GLN A 146 8.28 4.13 -2.54
N VAL A 147 7.45 4.56 -3.50
CA VAL A 147 7.07 3.71 -4.65
C VAL A 147 8.24 3.46 -5.61
N LEU A 148 9.17 4.42 -5.75
CA LEU A 148 10.38 4.25 -6.55
C LEU A 148 11.35 3.25 -5.88
N GLN A 149 11.54 3.36 -4.57
CA GLN A 149 12.36 2.40 -3.81
C GLN A 149 11.76 1.00 -3.84
N ILE A 150 10.44 0.89 -3.71
CA ILE A 150 9.72 -0.39 -3.90
C ILE A 150 9.96 -0.93 -5.31
N ARG A 151 9.92 -0.09 -6.35
CA ARG A 151 10.20 -0.53 -7.73
C ARG A 151 11.60 -1.09 -7.86
N LEU A 152 12.62 -0.39 -7.35
CA LEU A 152 14.00 -0.86 -7.39
C LEU A 152 14.16 -2.20 -6.66
N ALA A 153 13.56 -2.33 -5.48
CA ALA A 153 13.59 -3.57 -4.71
C ALA A 153 12.94 -4.75 -5.46
N LEU A 154 11.78 -4.52 -6.10
CA LEU A 154 11.10 -5.54 -6.91
C LEU A 154 11.87 -5.93 -8.19
N LEU A 155 12.74 -5.05 -8.69
CA LEU A 155 13.64 -5.34 -9.81
C LEU A 155 14.93 -6.03 -9.38
N GLY A 156 15.20 -6.14 -8.07
CA GLY A 156 16.45 -6.68 -7.54
C GLY A 156 17.61 -5.67 -7.50
N ASP A 157 17.37 -4.41 -7.89
CA ASP A 157 18.38 -3.34 -7.94
C ASP A 157 18.38 -2.47 -6.65
N GLY A 158 17.46 -2.74 -5.72
CA GLY A 158 17.22 -1.94 -4.53
C GLY A 158 17.52 -2.64 -3.21
N ARG A 159 17.14 -1.99 -2.11
CA ARG A 159 17.19 -2.56 -0.77
C ARG A 159 16.32 -3.81 -0.69
N ARG A 160 16.76 -4.80 0.09
CA ARG A 160 15.98 -6.00 0.38
C ARG A 160 14.69 -5.63 1.12
N LEU A 161 13.55 -6.14 0.64
CA LEU A 161 12.28 -6.05 1.35
C LEU A 161 12.28 -7.01 2.55
N VAL A 162 11.68 -6.59 3.67
CA VAL A 162 11.53 -7.40 4.89
C VAL A 162 10.10 -7.95 4.93
N PRO A 163 9.89 -9.23 4.54
CA PRO A 163 8.57 -9.83 4.52
C PRO A 163 8.02 -10.02 5.93
N LEU A 164 6.70 -10.03 6.04
CA LEU A 164 5.98 -10.27 7.27
C LEU A 164 6.42 -11.56 7.97
N THR A 165 6.82 -12.60 7.25
CA THR A 165 7.36 -13.86 7.84
C THR A 165 8.44 -13.59 8.89
N GLU A 166 9.26 -12.55 8.73
CA GLU A 166 10.34 -12.23 9.69
C GLU A 166 9.83 -11.62 11.01
N TYR A 167 8.62 -11.08 11.06
CA TYR A 167 8.07 -10.42 12.25
C TYR A 167 6.61 -10.81 12.48
N PHE A 168 6.19 -11.98 12.00
CA PHE A 168 4.79 -12.40 12.05
C PHE A 168 4.28 -12.58 13.49
N GLU A 169 5.12 -13.10 14.39
CA GLU A 169 4.79 -13.20 15.83
C GLU A 169 4.48 -11.85 16.46
N LEU A 170 5.23 -10.80 16.11
CA LEU A 170 4.97 -9.43 16.56
C LEU A 170 3.67 -8.89 15.93
N CYS A 171 3.42 -9.19 14.65
CA CYS A 171 2.20 -8.74 13.98
C CYS A 171 0.92 -9.32 14.62
N LYS A 172 0.98 -10.57 15.10
CA LYS A 172 -0.14 -11.22 15.81
C LYS A 172 -0.53 -10.52 17.11
N THR A 173 0.35 -9.72 17.72
CA THR A 173 0.02 -8.96 18.94
C THR A 173 -0.77 -7.69 18.65
N VAL A 174 -0.88 -7.28 17.39
CA VAL A 174 -1.66 -6.10 16.98
C VAL A 174 -3.12 -6.47 16.87
N ASP A 175 -4.00 -5.68 17.48
CA ASP A 175 -5.44 -5.83 17.27
C ASP A 175 -5.80 -5.55 15.80
N ARG A 176 -6.29 -6.58 15.10
CA ARG A 176 -6.67 -6.54 13.69
C ARG A 176 -7.91 -5.68 13.41
N GLU A 177 -8.70 -5.37 14.43
CA GLU A 177 -9.90 -4.52 14.32
C GLU A 177 -9.58 -3.04 14.62
N SER A 178 -8.38 -2.74 15.10
CA SER A 178 -7.95 -1.35 15.33
C SER A 178 -7.84 -0.59 14.01
N HIS A 179 -8.60 0.50 13.88
CA HIS A 179 -8.69 1.36 12.68
C HIS A 179 -8.16 2.76 12.92
#